data_AF-A0A2N9J563-F1
#
_entry.id   AF-A0A2N9J563-F1
#
_cell.length_a   1.000
_cell.length_b   1.000
_cell.length_c   1.000
_cell.angle_alpha   90.00
_cell.angle_beta   90.00
_cell.angle_gamma   90.00
#
_symmetry.space_group_name_H-M   'P 1'
#
loop_
_entity.id
_entity.type
_entity.pdbx_description
1 polymer ?
#
loop_
_entity_poly.entity_id
_entity_poly.type
_entity_poly.pdbx_seq_one_letter_code
_entity_poly.pdbx_strand_id
1 'polypeptide(L)'
;MKKSTVTVTEQLCLSLLHKCKTLKTVKQIHAFTCKTGLDTDRLVVGKLLLHCAVSISDALDYARRIFLHFPDPDVFMYNTIIRGLTESDTPLSSLAAFVEMRRRIWTAPPDSFSFAFLLKGAANYGSLRAGVQLHCHAMRHGLDTHLFVGTTLVSMYAECRCVGSGRKVFEEMSEPNVVAWNAVVSARFRCADVEGAEEMFDRMPC
;
A
#
# COMPACT_ATOMS: atom_id res chain seq x y z
N MET A 1 -5.96 30.44 22.77
CA MET A 1 -4.88 30.96 21.90
C MET A 1 -3.85 29.91 21.45
N LYS A 2 -3.52 28.86 22.21
CA LYS A 2 -2.55 27.83 21.78
C LYS A 2 -3.03 26.86 20.68
N LYS A 3 -4.32 26.47 20.67
CA LYS A 3 -4.86 25.55 19.64
C LYS A 3 -4.84 26.16 18.23
N SER A 4 -5.17 27.45 18.10
CA SER A 4 -5.21 28.14 16.81
C SER A 4 -3.83 28.30 16.15
N THR A 5 -2.77 28.50 16.93
CA THR A 5 -1.40 28.62 16.40
C THR A 5 -0.81 27.28 15.97
N VAL A 6 -1.17 26.19 16.67
CA VAL A 6 -0.79 24.82 16.29
C VAL A 6 -1.39 24.46 14.93
N THR A 7 -2.70 24.69 14.73
CA THR A 7 -3.38 24.42 13.46
C THR A 7 -2.80 25.21 12.28
N VAL A 8 -2.40 26.46 12.47
CA VAL A 8 -1.75 27.27 11.40
C VAL A 8 -0.39 26.69 11.02
N THR A 9 0.38 26.22 12.01
CA THR A 9 1.73 25.67 11.79
C THR A 9 1.66 24.30 11.11
N GLU A 10 0.67 23.47 11.49
CA GLU A 10 0.35 22.22 10.80
C GLU A 10 0.03 22.48 9.31
N GLN A 11 -0.91 23.39 9.03
CA GLN A 11 -1.30 23.76 7.66
C GLN A 11 -0.10 24.26 6.85
N LEU A 12 0.78 25.07 7.46
CA LEU A 12 2.01 25.51 6.81
C LEU A 12 2.91 24.31 6.45
N CYS A 13 3.16 23.39 7.38
CA CYS A 13 3.96 22.18 7.11
C CYS A 13 3.39 21.37 5.94
N LEU A 14 2.08 21.13 5.96
CA LEU A 14 1.39 20.41 4.90
C LEU A 14 1.51 21.13 3.55
N SER A 15 1.36 22.45 3.52
CA SER A 15 1.53 23.24 2.29
C SER A 15 2.97 23.20 1.74
N LEU A 16 3.97 23.14 2.61
CA LEU A 16 5.38 23.04 2.21
C LEU A 16 5.70 21.66 1.65
N LEU A 17 5.12 20.59 2.19
CA LEU A 17 5.28 19.23 1.68
C LEU A 17 4.84 19.12 0.21
N HIS A 18 3.72 19.75 -0.17
CA HIS A 18 3.26 19.75 -1.57
C HIS A 18 4.24 20.40 -2.55
N LYS A 19 5.11 21.30 -2.09
CA LYS A 19 6.13 21.96 -2.92
C LYS A 19 7.49 21.24 -2.88
N CYS A 20 7.62 20.26 -1.99
CA CYS A 20 8.87 19.57 -1.73
C CYS A 20 9.15 18.52 -2.81
N LYS A 21 10.34 18.56 -3.42
CA LYS A 21 10.74 17.63 -4.50
C LYS A 21 12.02 16.85 -4.23
N THR A 22 12.73 17.16 -3.15
CA THR A 22 14.06 16.59 -2.88
C THR A 22 14.17 16.13 -1.43
N LEU A 23 15.02 15.14 -1.18
CA LEU A 23 15.34 14.69 0.18
C LEU A 23 15.89 15.83 1.06
N LYS A 24 16.65 16.76 0.48
CA LYS A 24 17.17 17.94 1.20
C LYS A 24 16.03 18.81 1.73
N THR A 25 15.05 19.14 0.89
CA THR A 25 13.91 19.97 1.29
C THR A 25 13.00 19.26 2.29
N VAL A 26 12.82 17.94 2.18
CA VAL A 26 12.09 17.17 3.21
C VAL A 26 12.81 17.26 4.54
N LYS A 27 14.13 17.05 4.58
CA LYS A 27 14.91 17.12 5.83
C LYS A 27 14.77 18.47 6.53
N GLN A 28 14.69 19.56 5.76
CA GLN A 28 14.42 20.89 6.30
C GLN A 28 13.03 21.00 6.91
N ILE A 29 12.00 20.46 6.23
CA ILE A 29 10.63 20.43 6.76
C ILE A 29 10.57 19.56 8.02
N HIS A 30 11.18 18.39 8.03
CA HIS A 30 11.23 17.53 9.22
C HIS A 30 11.97 18.21 10.39
N ALA A 31 13.08 18.90 10.13
CA ALA A 31 13.74 19.70 11.17
C ALA A 31 12.85 20.82 11.71
N PHE A 32 12.05 21.44 10.85
CA PHE A 32 11.05 22.45 11.25
C PHE A 32 9.92 21.84 12.09
N THR A 33 9.41 20.65 11.75
CA THR A 33 8.40 19.96 12.56
C THR A 33 8.93 19.63 13.95
N CYS A 34 10.19 19.19 14.07
CA CYS A 34 10.84 18.99 15.38
C CYS A 34 10.96 20.29 16.18
N LYS A 35 11.38 21.40 15.54
CA LYS A 35 11.51 22.70 16.22
C LYS A 35 10.17 23.28 16.69
N THR A 36 9.08 22.92 16.03
CA THR A 36 7.73 23.41 16.34
C THR A 36 6.94 22.47 17.24
N GLY A 37 7.50 21.31 17.62
CA GLY A 37 6.84 20.30 18.46
C GLY A 37 5.78 19.48 17.73
N LEU A 38 5.81 19.45 16.40
CA LEU A 38 4.90 18.68 15.54
C LEU A 38 5.49 17.31 15.12
N ASP A 39 6.67 16.95 15.64
CA ASP A 39 7.34 15.67 15.38
C ASP A 39 6.66 14.45 16.02
N THR A 40 5.66 14.68 16.86
CA THR A 40 4.77 13.64 17.41
C THR A 40 3.34 13.73 16.86
N ASP A 41 3.06 14.72 16.00
CA ASP A 41 1.74 14.86 15.39
C ASP A 41 1.55 13.83 14.26
N ARG A 42 0.55 12.95 14.42
CA ARG A 42 0.29 11.86 13.48
C ARG A 42 -0.05 12.33 12.07
N LEU A 43 -0.79 13.44 11.95
CA LEU A 43 -1.22 13.96 10.66
C LEU A 43 0.00 14.52 9.88
N VAL A 44 0.79 15.37 10.54
CA VAL A 44 1.97 16.00 9.94
C VAL A 44 3.04 14.96 9.62
N VAL A 45 3.42 14.14 10.59
CA VAL A 45 4.46 13.11 10.39
C VAL A 45 3.98 12.05 9.40
N GLY A 46 2.70 11.66 9.44
CA GLY A 46 2.14 10.70 8.49
C GLY A 46 2.21 11.21 7.04
N LYS A 47 1.89 12.49 6.82
CA LYS A 47 2.02 13.11 5.49
C LYS A 47 3.46 13.27 5.05
N LEU A 48 4.35 13.64 5.96
CA LEU A 48 5.79 13.71 5.70
C LEU A 48 6.34 12.33 5.31
N LEU A 49 5.97 11.30 6.06
CA LEU A 49 6.32 9.91 5.81
C LEU A 49 5.84 9.45 4.43
N LEU A 50 4.58 9.73 4.09
CA LEU A 50 4.00 9.39 2.79
C LEU A 50 4.77 10.04 1.63
N HIS A 51 5.07 11.33 1.77
CA HIS A 51 5.83 12.05 0.75
C HIS A 51 7.23 11.47 0.55
N CYS A 52 7.90 11.07 1.64
CA CYS A 52 9.21 10.42 1.56
C CYS A 52 9.13 9.02 0.93
N ALA A 53 8.12 8.24 1.29
CA ALA A 53 8.02 6.84 0.89
C ALA A 53 7.59 6.66 -0.57
N VAL A 54 6.85 7.63 -1.14
CA VAL A 54 6.18 7.45 -2.45
C VAL A 54 6.57 8.52 -3.48
N SER A 55 6.89 9.74 -3.06
CA SER A 55 7.06 10.87 -3.99
C SER A 55 8.51 11.24 -4.29
N ILE A 56 9.47 10.69 -3.53
CA ILE A 56 10.89 11.03 -3.66
C ILE A 56 11.70 9.73 -3.73
N SER A 57 12.32 9.48 -4.89
CA SER A 57 12.96 8.21 -5.25
C SER A 57 14.06 7.76 -4.27
N ASP A 58 14.75 8.67 -3.60
CA ASP A 58 15.87 8.38 -2.68
C ASP A 58 15.53 8.60 -1.20
N ALA A 59 14.26 8.79 -0.86
CA ALA A 59 13.84 9.15 0.49
C ALA A 59 13.25 7.99 1.30
N LEU A 60 13.14 6.77 0.76
CA LEU A 60 12.55 5.64 1.46
C LEU A 60 13.30 5.28 2.76
N ASP A 61 14.64 5.25 2.72
CA ASP A 61 15.43 5.00 3.94
C ASP A 61 15.25 6.09 4.98
N TYR A 62 15.03 7.32 4.53
CA TYR A 62 14.72 8.43 5.44
C TYR A 62 13.32 8.28 6.04
N ALA A 63 12.32 7.90 5.23
CA ALA A 63 10.97 7.57 5.68
C ALA A 63 11.02 6.49 6.77
N ARG A 64 11.79 5.43 6.55
CA ARG A 64 11.97 4.34 7.54
C ARG A 64 12.55 4.85 8.86
N ARG A 65 13.53 5.77 8.84
CA ARG A 65 14.08 6.35 10.07
C ARG A 65 13.05 7.17 10.83
N ILE A 66 12.28 8.02 10.13
CA ILE A 66 11.19 8.80 10.74
C ILE A 66 10.19 7.84 11.41
N PHE A 67 9.76 6.81 10.67
CA PHE A 67 8.82 5.82 11.16
C PHE A 67 9.33 5.08 12.41
N LEU A 68 10.59 4.62 12.40
CA LEU A 68 11.19 3.88 13.52
C LEU A 68 11.30 4.72 14.80
N HIS A 69 11.46 6.04 14.67
CA HIS A 69 11.55 6.96 15.80
C HIS A 69 10.20 7.54 16.23
N PHE A 70 9.12 7.28 15.48
CA PHE A 70 7.78 7.74 15.86
C PHE A 70 7.23 6.83 16.99
N PRO A 71 6.74 7.41 18.12
CA PRO A 71 6.46 6.63 19.33
C PRO A 71 5.25 5.69 19.22
N ASP A 72 4.22 6.06 18.44
CA ASP A 72 2.96 5.30 18.34
C ASP A 72 2.37 5.35 16.92
N PRO A 73 3.04 4.70 15.94
CA PRO A 73 2.61 4.74 14.54
C PRO A 73 1.26 4.05 14.37
N ASP A 74 0.38 4.68 13.59
CA ASP A 74 -0.94 4.13 13.27
C ASP A 74 -0.92 3.24 12.00
N VAL A 75 -2.08 2.66 11.67
CA VAL A 75 -2.28 1.83 10.48
C VAL A 75 -1.86 2.56 9.20
N PHE A 76 -2.15 3.86 9.10
CA PHE A 76 -1.80 4.65 7.92
C PHE A 76 -0.28 4.78 7.74
N MET A 77 0.46 5.02 8.82
CA MET A 77 1.93 5.07 8.77
C MET A 77 2.54 3.72 8.40
N TYR A 78 2.01 2.61 8.93
CA TYR A 78 2.44 1.27 8.54
C TYR A 78 2.15 0.99 7.06
N ASN A 79 0.92 1.26 6.60
CA ASN A 79 0.53 1.11 5.20
C ASN A 79 1.42 1.94 4.26
N THR A 80 1.84 3.12 4.72
CA THR A 80 2.77 3.99 3.98
C THR A 80 4.14 3.33 3.82
N ILE A 81 4.72 2.78 4.89
CA ILE A 81 6.00 2.07 4.81
C ILE A 81 5.87 0.79 3.98
N ILE A 82 4.80 0.02 4.17
CA ILE A 82 4.51 -1.20 3.41
C ILE A 82 4.45 -0.89 1.91
N ARG A 83 3.76 0.20 1.52
CA ARG A 83 3.71 0.67 0.13
C ARG A 83 5.10 1.03 -0.41
N GLY A 84 5.85 1.87 0.30
CA GLY A 84 7.19 2.27 -0.14
C GLY A 84 8.15 1.08 -0.29
N LEU A 85 8.09 0.12 0.63
CA LEU A 85 8.88 -1.11 0.55
C LEU A 85 8.47 -2.00 -0.63
N THR A 86 7.18 -2.09 -0.93
CA THR A 86 6.63 -2.86 -2.07
C THR A 86 7.12 -2.35 -3.43
N GLU A 87 7.33 -1.04 -3.54
CA GLU A 87 7.83 -0.37 -4.76
C GLU A 87 9.38 -0.30 -4.79
N SER A 88 10.06 -0.83 -3.76
CA SER A 88 11.53 -0.86 -3.67
C SER A 88 12.13 -2.14 -4.24
N ASP A 89 13.46 -2.21 -4.29
CA ASP A 89 14.23 -3.41 -4.68
C ASP A 89 14.06 -4.60 -3.70
N THR A 90 13.45 -4.39 -2.53
CA THR A 90 13.23 -5.43 -1.52
C THR A 90 11.76 -5.58 -1.14
N PRO A 91 10.86 -5.94 -2.08
CA PRO A 91 9.41 -5.92 -1.87
C PRO A 91 8.94 -6.82 -0.72
N LEU A 92 9.64 -7.92 -0.42
CA LEU A 92 9.30 -8.80 0.71
C LEU A 92 9.58 -8.19 2.08
N SER A 93 10.42 -7.15 2.19
CA SER A 93 10.63 -6.41 3.44
C SER A 93 9.33 -5.79 3.97
N SER A 94 8.35 -5.56 3.08
CA SER A 94 7.00 -5.08 3.46
C SER A 94 6.28 -6.04 4.43
N LEU A 95 6.52 -7.35 4.35
CA LEU A 95 5.96 -8.35 5.27
C LEU A 95 6.48 -8.16 6.69
N ALA A 96 7.75 -7.78 6.86
CA ALA A 96 8.31 -7.52 8.18
C ALA A 96 7.63 -6.31 8.84
N ALA A 97 7.37 -5.24 8.06
CA ALA A 97 6.62 -4.09 8.55
C ALA A 97 5.18 -4.47 8.93
N PHE A 98 4.52 -5.34 8.17
CA PHE A 98 3.18 -5.85 8.49
C PHE A 98 3.16 -6.71 9.76
N VAL A 99 4.14 -7.61 9.92
CA VAL A 99 4.25 -8.43 11.15
C VAL A 99 4.46 -7.53 12.36
N GLU A 100 5.28 -6.48 12.24
CA GLU A 100 5.48 -5.51 13.31
C GLU A 100 4.20 -4.72 13.62
N MET A 101 3.45 -4.30 12.60
CA MET A 101 2.13 -3.68 12.77
C MET A 101 1.21 -4.55 13.62
N ARG A 102 1.13 -5.84 13.29
CA ARG A 102 0.29 -6.82 14.01
C ARG A 102 0.73 -7.06 15.45
N ARG A 103 2.02 -6.88 15.76
CA ARG A 103 2.56 -7.00 17.11
C ARG A 103 2.33 -5.76 17.95
N ARG A 104 2.44 -4.56 17.36
CA ARG A 104 2.29 -3.29 18.09
C ARG A 104 0.85 -2.83 18.22
N ILE A 105 0.07 -2.93 17.16
CA ILE A 105 -1.29 -2.37 17.11
C ILE A 105 -2.32 -3.50 17.15
N TRP A 106 -2.59 -4.00 18.35
CA TRP A 106 -3.61 -5.05 18.53
C TRP A 106 -5.04 -4.52 18.31
N THR A 107 -5.27 -3.24 18.63
CA THR A 107 -6.59 -2.61 18.65
C THR A 107 -7.10 -2.17 17.28
N ALA A 108 -6.23 -2.10 16.27
CA ALA A 108 -6.60 -1.71 14.92
C ALA A 108 -6.28 -2.84 13.93
N PRO A 109 -7.28 -3.44 13.27
CA PRO A 109 -7.03 -4.46 12.27
C PRO A 109 -6.37 -3.86 11.02
N PRO A 110 -5.62 -4.66 10.25
CA PRO A 110 -5.26 -4.32 8.88
C PRO A 110 -6.49 -3.99 8.04
N ASP A 111 -6.32 -3.06 7.11
CA ASP A 111 -7.35 -2.65 6.18
C ASP A 111 -7.08 -3.16 4.75
N SER A 112 -7.94 -2.78 3.81
CA SER A 112 -7.79 -3.16 2.41
C SER A 112 -6.48 -2.65 1.78
N PHE A 113 -5.94 -1.51 2.24
CA PHE A 113 -4.64 -1.00 1.78
C PHE A 113 -3.50 -1.87 2.28
N SER A 114 -3.52 -2.32 3.54
CA SER A 114 -2.52 -3.25 4.07
C SER A 114 -2.36 -4.47 3.17
N PHE A 115 -3.47 -5.13 2.84
CA PHE A 115 -3.45 -6.33 2.00
C PHE A 115 -3.11 -6.04 0.54
N ALA A 116 -3.68 -4.99 -0.06
CA ALA A 116 -3.38 -4.65 -1.45
C ALA A 116 -1.88 -4.37 -1.66
N PHE A 117 -1.25 -3.59 -0.78
CA PHE A 117 0.19 -3.32 -0.90
C PHE A 117 1.02 -4.59 -0.69
N LEU A 118 0.73 -5.42 0.32
CA LEU A 118 1.47 -6.65 0.56
C LEU A 118 1.32 -7.66 -0.60
N LEU A 119 0.12 -7.79 -1.15
CA LEU A 119 -0.15 -8.64 -2.31
C LEU A 119 0.59 -8.15 -3.55
N LYS A 120 0.65 -6.83 -3.74
CA LYS A 120 1.48 -6.23 -4.79
C LYS A 120 2.97 -6.53 -4.55
N GLY A 121 3.45 -6.50 -3.32
CA GLY A 121 4.82 -6.90 -2.96
C GLY A 121 5.10 -8.37 -3.26
N ALA A 122 4.17 -9.27 -2.95
CA ALA A 122 4.27 -10.68 -3.29
C ALA A 122 4.30 -10.89 -4.82
N ALA A 123 3.47 -10.14 -5.56
CA ALA A 123 3.42 -10.16 -7.01
C ALA A 123 4.74 -9.67 -7.64
N ASN A 124 5.27 -8.53 -7.18
CA ASN A 124 6.53 -7.94 -7.65
C ASN A 124 7.72 -8.89 -7.41
N TYR A 125 7.70 -9.67 -6.32
CA TYR A 125 8.72 -10.68 -6.07
C TYR A 125 8.47 -12.01 -6.80
N GLY A 126 7.24 -12.25 -7.28
CA GLY A 126 6.81 -13.54 -7.82
C GLY A 126 6.63 -14.64 -6.75
N SER A 127 6.36 -14.27 -5.50
CA SER A 127 6.19 -15.25 -4.40
C SER A 127 4.72 -15.70 -4.26
N LEU A 128 4.37 -16.78 -4.96
CA LEU A 128 3.05 -17.41 -4.81
C LEU A 128 2.77 -17.79 -3.35
N ARG A 129 3.77 -18.30 -2.63
CA ARG A 129 3.64 -18.71 -1.23
C ARG A 129 3.22 -17.53 -0.34
N ALA A 130 3.89 -16.38 -0.46
CA ALA A 130 3.53 -15.19 0.30
C ALA A 130 2.14 -14.69 -0.10
N GLY A 131 1.85 -14.68 -1.41
CA GLY A 131 0.55 -14.28 -1.94
C GLY A 131 -0.62 -15.11 -1.39
N VAL A 132 -0.49 -16.44 -1.36
CA VAL A 132 -1.51 -17.35 -0.80
C VAL A 132 -1.69 -17.12 0.70
N GLN A 133 -0.60 -16.95 1.46
CA GLN A 133 -0.70 -16.65 2.89
C GLN A 133 -1.44 -15.32 3.14
N LEU A 134 -1.12 -14.30 2.36
CA LEU A 134 -1.79 -13.00 2.43
C LEU A 134 -3.26 -13.10 2.03
N HIS A 135 -3.60 -13.89 1.02
CA HIS A 135 -4.99 -14.15 0.63
C HIS A 135 -5.77 -14.80 1.79
N CYS A 136 -5.24 -15.86 2.42
CA CYS A 136 -5.87 -16.47 3.58
C CYS A 136 -6.02 -15.48 4.75
N HIS A 137 -5.04 -14.61 4.97
CA HIS A 137 -5.17 -13.55 5.98
C HIS A 137 -6.26 -12.53 5.61
N ALA A 138 -6.34 -12.09 4.35
CA ALA A 138 -7.40 -11.18 3.90
C ALA A 138 -8.80 -11.80 4.12
N MET A 139 -8.99 -13.08 3.80
CA MET A 139 -10.23 -13.82 4.07
C MET A 139 -10.59 -13.81 5.56
N ARG A 140 -9.61 -14.05 6.45
CA ARG A 140 -9.83 -14.00 7.90
C ARG A 140 -10.26 -12.62 8.41
N HIS A 141 -9.97 -11.57 7.65
CA HIS A 141 -10.39 -10.20 7.93
C HIS A 141 -11.65 -9.78 7.14
N GLY A 142 -12.26 -10.69 6.36
CA GLY A 142 -13.43 -10.40 5.52
C GLY A 142 -13.13 -9.41 4.39
N LEU A 143 -11.88 -9.39 3.91
CA LEU A 143 -11.41 -8.46 2.88
C LEU A 143 -11.17 -9.14 1.52
N ASP A 144 -11.40 -10.44 1.42
CA ASP A 144 -11.28 -11.22 0.18
C ASP A 144 -12.29 -10.80 -0.89
N THR A 145 -13.50 -10.40 -0.49
CA THR A 145 -14.55 -9.86 -1.39
C THR A 145 -14.44 -8.36 -1.61
N HIS A 146 -13.52 -7.67 -0.92
CA HIS A 146 -13.32 -6.24 -1.11
C HIS A 146 -12.73 -5.98 -2.50
N LEU A 147 -13.45 -5.24 -3.35
CA LEU A 147 -13.11 -5.03 -4.77
C LEU A 147 -11.63 -4.68 -5.02
N PHE A 148 -11.07 -3.77 -4.23
CA PHE A 148 -9.65 -3.39 -4.35
C PHE A 148 -8.67 -4.53 -4.02
N VAL A 149 -8.96 -5.33 -2.98
CA VAL A 149 -8.12 -6.46 -2.56
C VAL A 149 -8.27 -7.60 -3.56
N GLY A 150 -9.49 -7.94 -3.95
CA GLY A 150 -9.77 -8.95 -4.97
C GLY A 150 -9.09 -8.62 -6.30
N THR A 151 -9.16 -7.38 -6.78
CA THR A 151 -8.48 -6.96 -8.02
C THR A 151 -6.96 -7.14 -7.92
N THR A 152 -6.41 -6.86 -6.74
CA THR A 152 -4.98 -7.07 -6.48
C THR A 152 -4.62 -8.55 -6.38
N LEU A 153 -5.49 -9.39 -5.82
CA LEU A 153 -5.33 -10.85 -5.78
C LEU A 153 -5.31 -11.45 -7.19
N VAL A 154 -6.22 -11.04 -8.08
CA VAL A 154 -6.22 -11.47 -9.49
C VAL A 154 -4.87 -11.17 -10.13
N SER A 155 -4.38 -9.93 -9.95
CA SER A 155 -3.07 -9.51 -10.46
C SER A 155 -1.92 -10.32 -9.85
N MET A 156 -1.94 -10.53 -8.53
CA MET A 156 -0.89 -11.27 -7.81
C MET A 156 -0.79 -12.72 -8.29
N TYR A 157 -1.92 -13.42 -8.40
CA TYR A 157 -1.96 -14.79 -8.91
C TYR A 157 -1.47 -14.86 -10.36
N ALA A 158 -1.77 -13.86 -11.18
CA ALA A 158 -1.27 -13.76 -12.55
C ALA A 158 0.26 -13.60 -12.61
N GLU A 159 0.83 -12.66 -11.86
CA GLU A 159 2.29 -12.47 -11.79
C GLU A 159 3.00 -13.73 -11.27
N CYS A 160 2.32 -14.49 -10.41
CA CYS A 160 2.81 -15.77 -9.89
C CYS A 160 2.48 -16.98 -10.79
N ARG A 161 2.06 -16.76 -12.05
CA ARG A 161 1.71 -17.79 -13.05
C ARG A 161 0.62 -18.79 -12.59
N CYS A 162 -0.27 -18.37 -11.71
CA CYS A 162 -1.35 -19.18 -11.14
C CYS A 162 -2.73 -18.62 -11.56
N VAL A 163 -2.93 -18.47 -12.87
CA VAL A 163 -4.12 -17.80 -13.44
C VAL A 163 -5.43 -18.46 -13.03
N GLY A 164 -5.46 -19.78 -12.86
CA GLY A 164 -6.66 -20.49 -12.41
C GLY A 164 -7.18 -20.00 -11.06
N SER A 165 -6.29 -19.71 -10.11
CA SER A 165 -6.67 -19.12 -8.82
C SER A 165 -7.09 -17.65 -8.97
N GLY A 166 -6.40 -16.88 -9.81
CA GLY A 166 -6.79 -15.50 -10.11
C GLY A 166 -8.18 -15.41 -10.73
N ARG A 167 -8.51 -16.33 -11.65
CA ARG A 167 -9.84 -16.45 -12.25
C ARG A 167 -10.92 -16.72 -11.20
N LYS A 168 -10.69 -17.68 -10.29
CA LYS A 168 -11.66 -17.98 -9.22
C LYS A 168 -11.95 -16.76 -8.36
N VAL A 169 -10.91 -16.04 -7.95
CA VAL A 169 -11.08 -14.79 -7.19
C VAL A 169 -11.91 -13.78 -7.98
N PHE A 170 -11.69 -13.65 -9.28
CA PHE A 170 -12.48 -12.76 -10.13
C PHE A 170 -13.95 -13.21 -10.21
N GLU A 171 -14.21 -14.51 -10.39
CA GLU A 171 -15.56 -15.07 -10.48
C GLU A 171 -16.34 -14.98 -9.16
N GLU A 172 -15.64 -14.92 -8.03
CA GLU A 172 -16.24 -14.73 -6.69
C GLU A 172 -16.58 -13.26 -6.39
N MET A 173 -16.17 -12.31 -7.24
CA MET A 173 -16.55 -10.90 -7.09
C MET A 173 -18.03 -10.68 -7.43
N SER A 174 -18.76 -10.02 -6.54
CA SER A 174 -20.16 -9.66 -6.80
C SER A 174 -20.31 -8.62 -7.91
N GLU A 175 -19.46 -7.59 -7.91
CA GLU A 175 -19.53 -6.46 -8.83
C GLU A 175 -18.11 -6.03 -9.29
N PRO A 176 -17.48 -6.78 -10.22
CA PRO A 176 -16.19 -6.41 -10.76
C PRO A 176 -16.29 -5.12 -11.59
N ASN A 177 -15.47 -4.12 -11.25
CA ASN A 177 -15.36 -2.89 -12.03
C ASN A 177 -14.43 -3.07 -13.25
N VAL A 178 -14.33 -2.03 -14.09
CA VAL A 178 -13.46 -2.03 -15.29
C VAL A 178 -12.01 -2.39 -14.97
N VAL A 179 -11.49 -1.98 -13.79
CA VAL A 179 -10.12 -2.31 -13.38
C VAL A 179 -9.97 -3.81 -13.11
N ALA A 180 -10.94 -4.45 -12.47
CA ALA A 180 -10.95 -5.90 -12.24
C ALA A 180 -11.04 -6.69 -13.56
N TRP A 181 -11.90 -6.27 -14.49
CA TRP A 181 -12.01 -6.88 -15.82
C TRP A 181 -10.69 -6.76 -16.61
N ASN A 182 -10.10 -5.57 -16.64
CA ASN A 182 -8.80 -5.35 -17.28
C ASN A 182 -7.70 -6.20 -16.65
N ALA A 183 -7.73 -6.38 -15.32
CA ALA A 183 -6.77 -7.20 -14.60
C ALA A 183 -6.87 -8.69 -15.01
N VAL A 184 -8.08 -9.26 -15.10
CA VAL A 184 -8.25 -10.67 -15.46
C VAL A 184 -7.93 -10.95 -16.94
N VAL A 185 -8.30 -10.04 -17.85
CA VAL A 185 -7.93 -10.13 -19.28
C VAL A 185 -6.41 -10.04 -19.43
N SER A 186 -5.78 -9.05 -18.80
CA SER A 186 -4.31 -8.88 -18.85
C SER A 186 -3.56 -10.06 -18.21
N ALA A 187 -4.13 -10.67 -17.16
CA ALA A 187 -3.59 -11.86 -16.53
C ALA A 187 -3.52 -13.06 -17.49
N ARG A 188 -4.60 -13.29 -18.25
CA ARG A 188 -4.73 -14.37 -19.23
C ARG A 188 -3.75 -14.20 -20.39
N PHE A 189 -3.70 -13.00 -20.98
CA PHE A 189 -2.73 -12.67 -22.03
C PHE A 189 -1.28 -12.93 -21.60
N ARG A 190 -0.90 -12.52 -20.38
CA ARG A 190 0.46 -12.73 -19.85
C ARG A 190 0.83 -14.19 -19.65
N CYS A 191 -0.16 -15.07 -19.56
CA CYS A 191 0.04 -16.51 -19.47
C CYS A 191 -0.22 -17.24 -20.79
N ALA A 192 -0.26 -16.50 -21.91
CA ALA A 192 -0.52 -17.02 -23.26
C ALA A 192 -1.86 -17.74 -23.43
N ASP A 193 -2.84 -17.44 -22.56
CA ASP A 193 -4.21 -17.93 -22.65
C ASP A 193 -5.07 -16.90 -23.39
N VAL A 194 -4.87 -16.83 -24.71
CA VAL A 194 -5.52 -15.82 -25.59
C VAL A 194 -7.03 -16.06 -25.66
N GLU A 195 -7.44 -17.31 -25.85
CA GLU A 195 -8.86 -17.70 -25.90
C GLU A 195 -9.58 -17.32 -24.60
N GLY A 196 -8.97 -17.63 -23.45
CA GLY A 196 -9.52 -17.23 -22.15
C GLY A 196 -9.49 -15.72 -21.91
N ALA A 197 -8.62 -14.97 -22.57
CA ALA A 197 -8.62 -13.50 -22.51
C ALA A 197 -9.76 -12.90 -23.34
N GLU A 198 -9.98 -13.42 -24.56
CA GLU A 198 -11.08 -13.05 -25.44
C GLU A 198 -12.43 -13.36 -24.80
N GLU A 199 -12.60 -14.55 -24.22
CA GLU A 199 -13.82 -14.92 -23.49
C GLU A 199 -14.15 -13.91 -22.37
N MET A 200 -13.13 -13.52 -21.59
CA MET A 200 -13.33 -12.56 -20.50
C MET A 200 -13.61 -11.15 -21.02
N PHE A 201 -13.04 -10.76 -22.16
CA PHE A 201 -13.29 -9.46 -22.79
C PHE A 201 -14.73 -9.39 -23.33
N ASP A 202 -15.21 -10.43 -24.01
CA ASP A 202 -16.57 -10.49 -24.57
C ASP A 202 -17.65 -10.51 -23.47
N ARG A 203 -17.30 -11.01 -22.28
CA ARG A 203 -18.19 -11.00 -21.10
C ARG A 203 -18.22 -9.66 -20.35
N MET A 204 -17.38 -8.69 -20.70
CA MET A 204 -17.37 -7.38 -20.05
C MET A 204 -18.72 -6.67 -20.29
N PRO A 205 -19.43 -6.24 -19.23
CA PRO A 205 -20.65 -5.46 -19.41
C PRO A 205 -20.33 -4.10 -20.03
N CYS A 206 -21.12 -3.71 -21.04
CA CYS A 206 -21.06 -2.41 -21.71
C CYS A 206 -21.44 -1.24 -20.81
#